data_AF-A0A6G0A007-F1
#
_entry.id   AF-A0A6G0A007-F1
#
_cell.length_a   1.000
_cell.length_b   1.000
_cell.length_c   1.000
_cell.angle_alpha   90.00
_cell.angle_beta   90.00
_cell.angle_gamma   90.00
#
_symmetry.space_group_name_H-M   'P 1'
#
loop_
_entity.id
_entity.type
_entity.pdbx_description
1 polymer ?
#
loop_
_entity_poly.entity_id
_entity_poly.type
_entity_poly.pdbx_seq_one_letter_code
_entity_poly.pdbx_strand_id
1 'polypeptide(L)'
;MTDLNEIHSRMKATREQKKKVSEVFRDVFDQSKPYQDVLEKLKELKAKKAQLENEIRSGMKHEMEQLDRLKIDLQSDAILLSDAAMSKLMKGETVEIKDENDVKYEPVFKVTFKKAG
;
A
#
# COMPACT_ATOMS: atom_id res chain seq x y z
N MET A 1 -17.38 -11.14 39.66
CA MET A 1 -16.47 -10.43 38.75
C MET A 1 -15.54 -11.46 38.17
N THR A 2 -15.50 -11.61 36.85
CA THR A 2 -14.62 -12.61 36.19
C THR A 2 -13.17 -12.20 36.44
N ASP A 3 -12.40 -13.07 37.08
CA ASP A 3 -11.00 -12.80 37.44
C ASP A 3 -10.18 -12.60 36.15
N LEU A 4 -9.40 -11.52 36.08
CA LEU A 4 -8.57 -11.20 34.90
C LEU A 4 -7.63 -12.36 34.53
N ASN A 5 -7.23 -13.15 35.52
CA ASN A 5 -6.40 -14.34 35.34
C ASN A 5 -7.14 -15.49 34.64
N GLU A 6 -8.44 -15.66 34.87
CA GLU A 6 -9.27 -16.65 34.19
C GLU A 6 -9.49 -16.27 32.72
N ILE A 7 -9.71 -14.99 32.44
CA ILE A 7 -9.83 -14.48 31.06
C ILE A 7 -8.51 -14.68 30.30
N HIS A 8 -7.38 -14.33 30.91
CA HIS A 8 -6.07 -14.51 30.29
C HIS A 8 -5.75 -15.99 30.03
N SER A 9 -6.06 -16.88 30.99
CA SER A 9 -5.87 -18.32 30.83
C SER A 9 -6.76 -18.90 29.72
N ARG A 10 -8.03 -18.47 29.65
CA ARG A 10 -8.95 -18.83 28.57
C ARG A 10 -8.44 -18.35 27.22
N MET A 11 -7.96 -17.11 27.11
CA MET A 11 -7.38 -16.57 25.87
C MET A 11 -6.16 -17.35 25.41
N LYS A 12 -5.27 -17.77 26.33
CA LYS A 12 -4.11 -18.59 26.00
C LYS A 12 -4.54 -19.95 25.46
N ALA A 13 -5.47 -20.63 26.12
CA ALA A 13 -6.01 -21.91 25.68
C ALA A 13 -6.68 -21.81 24.30
N THR A 14 -7.48 -20.77 24.05
CA THR A 14 -8.13 -20.55 22.75
C THR A 14 -7.11 -20.26 21.64
N ARG A 15 -6.02 -19.53 21.92
CA ARG A 15 -4.94 -19.32 20.94
C ARG A 15 -4.21 -20.61 20.58
N GLU A 16 -3.93 -21.45 21.57
CA GLU A 16 -3.30 -22.75 21.34
C GLU A 16 -4.22 -23.67 20.52
N GLN A 17 -5.51 -23.70 20.82
CA GLN A 17 -6.50 -24.45 20.03
C GLN A 17 -6.58 -23.94 18.59
N LYS A 18 -6.63 -22.61 18.40
CA LYS A 18 -6.60 -22.00 17.06
C LYS A 18 -5.35 -22.42 16.28
N LYS A 19 -4.19 -22.41 16.94
CA LYS A 19 -2.92 -22.80 16.32
C LYS A 19 -2.95 -24.27 15.88
N LYS A 20 -3.38 -25.18 16.76
CA LYS A 20 -3.51 -26.61 16.43
C LYS A 20 -4.46 -26.86 15.26
N VAL A 21 -5.62 -26.21 15.26
CA VAL A 21 -6.59 -26.32 14.16
C VAL A 21 -5.98 -25.81 12.85
N SER A 22 -5.30 -24.66 12.90
CA SER A 22 -4.62 -24.10 11.72
C SER A 22 -3.50 -25.01 11.19
N GLU A 23 -2.77 -25.70 12.07
CA GLU A 23 -1.73 -26.66 11.69
C GLU A 23 -2.33 -27.87 10.98
N VAL A 24 -3.44 -28.42 11.49
CA VAL A 24 -4.15 -29.53 10.83
C VAL A 24 -4.60 -29.15 9.42
N PHE A 25 -5.20 -27.97 9.24
CA PHE A 25 -5.59 -27.52 7.90
C PHE A 25 -4.38 -27.38 6.97
N ARG A 26 -3.27 -26.84 7.47
CA ARG A 26 -2.03 -26.70 6.71
C ARG A 26 -1.50 -28.07 6.28
N ASP A 27 -1.45 -29.04 7.18
CA ASP A 27 -0.98 -30.40 6.88
C ASP A 27 -1.86 -31.09 5.82
N VAL A 28 -3.18 -30.88 5.87
CA VAL A 28 -4.12 -31.41 4.85
C VAL A 28 -3.87 -30.77 3.49
N PHE A 29 -3.62 -29.47 3.43
CA PHE A 29 -3.25 -28.80 2.18
C PHE A 29 -1.88 -29.28 1.66
N ASP A 30 -0.92 -29.52 2.55
CA ASP A 30 0.42 -30.00 2.19
C ASP A 30 0.40 -31.44 1.68
N GLN A 31 -0.51 -32.28 2.19
CA GLN A 31 -0.69 -33.68 1.73
C GLN A 31 -1.52 -33.82 0.45
N SER A 32 -2.30 -32.79 0.09
CA SER A 32 -3.14 -32.81 -1.11
C SER A 32 -2.30 -32.61 -2.38
N LYS A 33 -1.99 -33.70 -3.07
CA LYS A 33 -1.26 -33.67 -4.36
C LYS A 33 -1.91 -32.73 -5.40
N PRO A 34 -3.24 -32.78 -5.65
CA PRO A 34 -3.86 -31.88 -6.62
C PRO A 34 -3.69 -30.40 -6.26
N TYR A 35 -3.68 -30.07 -4.97
CA TYR A 35 -3.47 -28.70 -4.50
C TYR A 35 -2.01 -28.26 -4.71
N GLN A 36 -1.04 -29.12 -4.38
CA GLN A 36 0.37 -28.84 -4.62
C GLN A 36 0.69 -28.69 -6.12
N ASP A 37 0.12 -29.55 -6.98
CA ASP A 37 0.28 -29.45 -8.44
C ASP A 37 -0.24 -28.11 -8.99
N VAL A 38 -1.36 -27.61 -8.46
CA VAL A 38 -1.90 -26.29 -8.82
C VAL A 38 -0.99 -25.18 -8.30
N LEU A 39 -0.44 -25.29 -7.09
CA LEU A 39 0.51 -24.32 -6.55
C LEU A 39 1.80 -24.26 -7.39
N GLU A 40 2.31 -25.39 -7.87
CA GLU A 40 3.46 -25.45 -8.75
C GLU A 40 3.17 -24.79 -10.09
N LYS A 41 2.05 -25.14 -10.75
CA LYS A 41 1.61 -24.45 -11.98
C LYS A 41 1.44 -22.96 -11.76
N LEU A 42 0.95 -22.54 -10.60
CA LEU A 42 0.80 -21.12 -10.26
C LEU A 42 2.17 -20.44 -10.10
N LYS A 43 3.17 -21.10 -9.50
CA LYS A 43 4.54 -20.59 -9.45
C LYS A 43 5.13 -20.43 -10.85
N GLU A 44 4.97 -21.43 -11.72
CA GLU A 44 5.40 -21.35 -13.11
C GLU A 44 4.72 -20.21 -13.86
N LEU A 45 3.40 -20.07 -13.71
CA LEU A 45 2.63 -18.97 -14.33
C LEU A 45 3.06 -17.61 -13.80
N LYS A 46 3.37 -17.48 -12.51
CA LYS A 46 3.92 -16.25 -11.93
C LYS A 46 5.30 -15.93 -12.51
N ALA A 47 6.16 -16.93 -12.64
CA ALA A 47 7.48 -16.74 -13.26
C ALA A 47 7.35 -16.31 -14.73
N LYS A 48 6.49 -16.97 -15.51
CA LYS A 48 6.19 -16.61 -16.90
C LYS A 48 5.61 -15.19 -17.01
N LYS A 49 4.64 -14.83 -16.14
CA LYS A 49 4.09 -13.48 -16.07
C LYS A 49 5.18 -12.44 -15.79
N ALA A 50 6.05 -12.69 -14.81
CA ALA A 50 7.15 -11.79 -14.48
C ALA A 50 8.15 -11.66 -15.63
N GLN A 51 8.47 -12.76 -16.34
CA GLN A 51 9.31 -12.73 -17.53
C GLN A 51 8.69 -11.87 -18.64
N LEU A 52 7.42 -12.11 -18.98
CA LEU A 52 6.70 -11.32 -19.98
C LEU A 52 6.61 -9.84 -19.58
N GLU A 53 6.31 -9.54 -18.32
CA GLU A 53 6.27 -8.16 -17.82
C GLU A 53 7.63 -7.49 -17.91
N ASN A 54 8.72 -8.22 -17.63
CA ASN A 54 10.08 -7.70 -17.77
C ASN A 54 10.46 -7.49 -19.24
N GLU A 55 10.10 -8.41 -20.13
CA GLU A 55 10.31 -8.26 -21.57
C GLU A 55 9.56 -7.04 -22.12
N ILE A 56 8.28 -6.89 -21.78
CA ILE A 56 7.47 -5.73 -22.15
C ILE A 56 8.08 -4.44 -21.58
N ARG A 57 8.43 -4.42 -20.29
CA ARG A 57 9.07 -3.26 -19.66
C ARG A 57 10.43 -2.93 -20.29
N SER A 58 11.19 -3.93 -20.71
CA SER A 58 12.47 -3.72 -21.39
C SER A 58 12.31 -3.05 -22.75
N GLY A 59 11.23 -3.38 -23.48
CA GLY A 59 10.85 -2.72 -24.73
C GLY A 59 10.30 -1.31 -24.54
N MET A 60 9.79 -0.98 -23.34
CA MET A 60 9.18 0.31 -23.01
C MET A 60 10.09 1.22 -22.17
N LYS A 61 11.41 1.06 -22.31
CA LYS A 61 12.38 1.80 -21.49
C LYS A 61 12.17 3.32 -21.60
N HIS A 62 11.87 3.81 -22.80
CA HIS A 62 11.67 5.24 -23.04
C HIS A 62 10.42 5.77 -22.33
N GLU A 63 9.31 5.03 -22.39
CA GLU A 63 8.04 5.36 -21.75
C GLU A 63 8.16 5.28 -20.21
N MET A 64 8.93 4.32 -19.70
CA MET A 64 9.23 4.23 -18.25
C MET A 64 10.05 5.43 -17.78
N GLU A 65 11.08 5.84 -18.53
CA GLU A 65 11.84 7.05 -18.24
C GLU A 65 10.97 8.31 -18.32
N GLN A 66 10.04 8.38 -19.27
CA GLN A 66 9.07 9.48 -19.34
C GLN A 66 8.16 9.49 -18.12
N LEU A 67 7.66 8.33 -17.70
CA LEU A 67 6.79 8.20 -16.53
C LEU A 67 7.52 8.60 -15.24
N ASP A 68 8.77 8.20 -15.08
CA ASP A 68 9.59 8.60 -13.92
C ASP A 68 9.86 10.11 -13.92
N ARG A 69 10.14 10.72 -15.08
CA ARG A 69 10.27 12.19 -15.20
C ARG A 69 8.98 12.90 -14.80
N LEU A 70 7.85 12.51 -15.40
CA LEU A 70 6.54 13.09 -15.08
C LEU A 70 6.19 12.96 -13.59
N LYS A 71 6.59 11.86 -12.95
CA LYS A 71 6.38 11.65 -11.53
C LYS A 71 7.23 12.61 -10.68
N ILE A 72 8.49 12.83 -11.05
CA ILE A 72 9.38 13.79 -10.39
C ILE A 72 8.84 15.21 -10.57
N ASP A 73 8.41 15.56 -11.77
CA ASP A 73 7.86 16.88 -12.09
C ASP A 73 6.59 17.14 -11.26
N LEU A 74 5.64 16.20 -11.24
CA LEU A 74 4.43 16.30 -10.42
C LEU A 74 4.72 16.40 -8.92
N GLN A 75 5.72 15.68 -8.41
CA GLN A 75 6.12 15.79 -7.01
C GLN A 75 6.73 17.15 -6.70
N SER A 76 7.55 17.67 -7.61
CA SER A 76 8.17 18.99 -7.48
C SER A 76 7.11 20.09 -7.50
N ASP A 77 6.18 20.02 -8.44
CA ASP A 77 5.06 20.97 -8.56
C ASP A 77 4.13 20.92 -7.34
N ALA A 78 3.88 19.73 -6.79
CA ALA A 78 3.08 19.59 -5.56
C ALA A 78 3.75 20.26 -4.35
N ILE A 79 5.08 20.18 -4.24
CA ILE A 79 5.86 20.88 -3.21
C ILE A 79 5.78 22.39 -3.44
N LEU A 80 6.05 22.86 -4.66
CA LEU A 80 5.98 24.28 -5.01
C LEU A 80 4.59 24.87 -4.75
N LEU A 81 3.53 24.14 -5.10
CA LEU A 81 2.15 24.54 -4.84
C LEU A 81 1.89 24.67 -3.33
N SER A 82 2.38 23.71 -2.54
CA SER A 82 2.25 23.72 -1.09
C SER A 82 3.00 24.90 -0.46
N ASP A 83 4.22 25.17 -0.90
CA ASP A 83 5.05 26.28 -0.42
C ASP A 83 4.43 27.63 -0.78
N ALA A 84 3.89 27.77 -2.00
CA ALA A 84 3.19 28.96 -2.45
C ALA A 84 1.89 29.19 -1.64
N ALA A 85 1.10 28.14 -1.42
CA ALA A 85 -0.12 28.19 -0.62
C ALA A 85 0.18 28.56 0.84
N MET A 86 1.23 27.97 1.44
CA MET A 86 1.66 28.29 2.80
C MET A 86 2.15 29.73 2.90
N SER A 87 2.91 30.21 1.91
CA SER A 87 3.41 31.59 1.88
C SER A 87 2.27 32.62 1.81
N LYS A 88 1.24 32.36 1.00
CA LYS A 88 0.02 33.19 0.96
C LYS A 88 -0.74 33.18 2.27
N LEU A 89 -0.90 31.99 2.87
CA LEU A 89 -1.54 31.83 4.17
C LEU A 89 -0.80 32.64 5.26
N MET A 90 0.53 32.57 5.30
CA MET A 90 1.37 33.30 6.26
C MET A 90 1.27 34.83 6.09
N LYS A 91 0.98 35.31 4.89
CA LYS A 91 0.71 36.74 4.60
C LYS A 91 -0.72 37.17 4.95
N GLY A 92 -1.59 36.24 5.33
CA GLY A 92 -3.01 36.49 5.58
C GLY A 92 -3.86 36.61 4.30
N GLU A 93 -3.34 36.16 3.16
CA GLU A 93 -4.07 36.15 1.89
C GLU A 93 -4.99 34.92 1.80
N THR A 94 -6.14 35.06 1.13
CA THR A 94 -7.01 33.93 0.81
C THR A 94 -6.33 33.01 -0.19
N VAL A 95 -6.27 31.72 0.13
CA VAL A 95 -5.74 30.67 -0.74
C VAL A 95 -6.93 29.99 -1.42
N GLU A 96 -7.10 30.20 -2.73
CA GLU A 96 -8.10 29.52 -3.57
C GLU A 96 -7.49 29.23 -4.95
N ILE A 97 -7.92 28.15 -5.60
CA ILE A 97 -7.53 27.79 -6.97
C ILE A 97 -8.81 27.59 -7.79
N LYS A 98 -8.77 27.93 -9.08
CA LYS A 98 -9.85 27.68 -10.04
C LYS A 98 -9.35 26.77 -11.15
N ASP A 99 -10.17 25.82 -11.57
CA ASP A 99 -9.87 25.00 -12.76
C ASP A 99 -10.38 25.66 -14.06
N GLU A 100 -10.21 24.94 -15.17
CA GLU A 100 -10.61 25.37 -16.51
C GLU A 100 -12.13 25.62 -16.64
N ASN A 101 -12.95 25.07 -15.74
CA ASN A 101 -14.40 25.20 -15.73
C ASN A 101 -14.89 26.20 -14.67
N ASP A 102 -14.00 27.04 -14.12
CA ASP A 102 -14.26 28.00 -13.05
C ASP A 102 -14.72 27.35 -11.72
N VAL A 103 -14.47 26.05 -11.54
CA VAL A 103 -14.73 25.38 -10.26
C VAL A 103 -13.66 25.78 -9.27
N LYS A 104 -14.11 26.27 -8.11
CA LYS A 104 -13.23 26.71 -7.01
C LYS A 104 -12.82 25.56 -6.12
N TYR A 105 -11.54 25.54 -5.76
CA TYR A 105 -10.93 24.61 -4.83
C TYR A 105 -10.37 25.39 -3.64
N GLU A 106 -10.70 24.91 -2.44
CA GLU A 106 -10.19 25.42 -1.18
C GLU A 106 -9.06 24.51 -0.65
N PRO A 107 -8.04 25.07 0.03
CA PRO A 107 -6.91 24.30 0.54
C PRO A 107 -7.33 23.45 1.74
N VAL A 108 -6.88 22.20 1.75
CA VAL A 108 -6.99 21.32 2.93
C VAL A 108 -5.60 21.14 3.54
N PHE A 109 -5.38 21.76 4.69
CA PHE A 109 -4.12 21.62 5.43
C PHE A 109 -4.15 20.37 6.31
N LYS A 110 -3.15 19.50 6.14
CA LYS A 110 -2.98 18.30 6.97
C LYS A 110 -1.60 18.29 7.61
N VAL A 111 -1.57 18.23 8.94
CA VAL A 111 -0.35 18.05 9.72
C VAL A 111 -0.22 16.59 10.12
N THR A 112 0.92 15.97 9.82
CA THR A 112 1.24 14.60 10.24
C THR A 112 2.59 14.57 10.93
N PHE A 113 2.67 13.84 12.04
CA PHE A 113 3.91 13.65 12.78
C PHE A 113 4.53 12.30 12.48
N LYS A 114 5.85 12.26 12.31
CA LYS A 114 6.64 11.02 12.26
C LYS A 114 7.42 10.90 13.55
N LYS A 115 7.60 9.65 14.03
CA LYS A 115 8.40 9.36 15.22
C LYS A 115 9.81 9.93 15.04
N ALA A 116 10.26 10.75 15.99
CA ALA A 116 11.65 11.16 16.06
C ALA A 116 12.52 9.90 16.24
N GLY A 117 13.40 9.66 15.28
CA GLY A 117 14.41 8.61 15.34
C GLY A 117 15.54 9.01 16.25
#